data_AF-A0A6H0SC28-F1
#
_entry.id   AF-A0A6H0SC28-F1
#
_cell.length_a   1.000
_cell.length_b   1.000
_cell.length_c   1.000
_cell.angle_alpha   90.00
_cell.angle_beta   90.00
_cell.angle_gamma   90.00
#
_symmetry.space_group_name_H-M   'P 1'
#
loop_
_entity.id
_entity.type
_entity.pdbx_description
1 polymer ?
#
loop_
_entity_poly.entity_id
_entity_poly.type
_entity_poly.pdbx_seq_one_letter_code
_entity_poly.pdbx_strand_id
1 'polypeptide(L)'
;MPRTDENGRQLKALLDYLLDGDVEAKDIYDALDISSSTYYRRIKESSYPDAEELRRVADRFALSYPDLQIRFGLMSRQEVWNYIESTPFTVTAVQDAVRVQAEPQQQTRRPKLSELTPRSDAPPL
;
A
#
# COMPACT_ATOMS: atom_id res chain seq x y z
N MET A 1 10.80 22.82 4.73
CA MET A 1 9.49 23.43 4.44
C MET A 1 8.46 22.30 4.36
N PRO A 2 7.24 22.48 4.88
CA PRO A 2 6.15 21.51 4.73
C PRO A 2 5.83 21.29 3.25
N ARG A 3 5.23 20.15 2.93
CA ARG A 3 4.79 19.82 1.59
C ARG A 3 3.61 20.71 1.21
N THR A 4 3.63 21.23 -0.01
CA THR A 4 2.63 22.13 -0.57
C THR A 4 1.96 21.51 -1.80
N ASP A 5 0.81 22.03 -2.17
CA ASP A 5 0.17 21.68 -3.44
C ASP A 5 0.95 22.24 -4.65
N GLU A 6 0.46 21.92 -5.85
CA GLU A 6 0.94 22.44 -7.14
C GLU A 6 1.01 23.98 -7.24
N ASN A 7 0.26 24.71 -6.40
CA ASN A 7 0.20 26.17 -6.34
C ASN A 7 0.99 26.76 -5.16
N GLY A 8 1.75 25.94 -4.42
CA GLY A 8 2.50 26.36 -3.24
C GLY A 8 1.64 26.56 -1.97
N ARG A 9 0.40 26.08 -1.95
CA ARG A 9 -0.53 26.17 -0.81
C ARG A 9 -0.30 25.03 0.16
N GLN A 10 -0.35 25.35 1.46
CA GLN A 10 -0.40 24.33 2.52
C GLN A 10 -1.81 23.72 2.60
N LEU A 11 -1.93 22.58 3.29
CA LEU A 11 -3.20 21.84 3.43
C LEU A 11 -4.38 22.72 3.82
N LYS A 12 -4.26 23.54 4.87
CA LYS A 12 -5.36 24.42 5.28
C LYS A 12 -5.79 25.36 4.15
N ALA A 13 -4.85 26.03 3.49
CA ALA A 13 -5.16 26.97 2.42
C ALA A 13 -5.76 26.28 1.18
N LEU A 14 -5.39 25.02 0.92
CA LEU A 14 -6.03 24.22 -0.10
C LEU A 14 -7.47 23.87 0.29
N LEU A 15 -7.69 23.41 1.53
CA LEU A 15 -9.03 23.07 2.02
C LEU A 15 -9.93 24.30 2.05
N ASP A 16 -9.44 25.44 2.56
CA ASP A 16 -10.14 26.72 2.51
C ASP A 16 -10.58 27.05 1.07
N TYR A 17 -9.74 26.80 0.07
CA TYR A 17 -10.08 27.04 -1.32
C TYR A 17 -11.10 26.06 -1.90
N LEU A 18 -10.98 24.77 -1.56
CA LEU A 18 -11.88 23.73 -2.06
C LEU A 18 -13.27 23.78 -1.41
N LEU A 19 -13.35 24.36 -0.21
CA LEU A 19 -14.54 24.38 0.65
C LEU A 19 -15.04 25.82 0.91
N ASP A 20 -14.81 26.74 -0.05
CA ASP A 20 -15.32 28.12 -0.04
C ASP A 20 -15.03 28.94 1.25
N GLY A 21 -13.92 28.64 1.93
CA GLY A 21 -13.41 29.37 3.08
C GLY A 21 -13.94 28.92 4.44
N ASP A 22 -14.71 27.83 4.51
CA ASP A 22 -15.39 27.37 5.73
C ASP A 22 -14.59 26.34 6.55
N VAL A 23 -13.25 26.40 6.52
CA VAL A 23 -12.40 25.40 7.20
C VAL A 23 -11.62 26.03 8.34
N GLU A 24 -11.98 25.64 9.57
CA GLU A 24 -11.21 26.02 10.74
C GLU A 24 -10.00 25.09 10.92
N ALA A 25 -8.95 25.60 11.57
CA ALA A 25 -7.83 24.74 11.98
C ALA A 25 -8.31 23.58 12.88
N LYS A 26 -9.40 23.83 13.62
CA LYS A 26 -10.07 22.84 14.46
C LYS A 26 -10.59 21.66 13.68
N ASP A 27 -11.28 21.90 12.57
CA ASP A 27 -11.81 20.82 11.74
C ASP A 27 -10.69 19.91 11.22
N ILE A 28 -9.51 20.47 10.98
CA ILE A 28 -8.34 19.72 10.51
C ILE A 28 -7.76 18.87 11.63
N TYR A 29 -7.45 19.43 12.81
CA TYR A 29 -6.85 18.61 13.87
C TYR A 29 -7.85 17.61 14.48
N ASP A 30 -9.14 17.92 14.46
CA ASP A 30 -10.22 16.98 14.80
C ASP A 30 -10.30 15.84 13.77
N ALA A 31 -10.16 16.13 12.46
CA ALA A 31 -10.08 15.09 11.42
C ALA A 31 -8.87 14.17 11.62
N LEU A 32 -7.74 14.75 12.00
CA LEU A 32 -6.49 14.02 12.19
C LEU A 32 -6.45 13.20 13.49
N ASP A 33 -7.43 13.40 14.39
CA ASP A 33 -7.46 12.80 15.73
C ASP A 33 -6.20 13.14 16.54
N ILE A 34 -5.79 14.41 16.51
CA ILE A 34 -4.63 14.93 17.23
C ILE A 34 -4.96 16.20 18.00
N SER A 35 -4.16 16.50 19.03
CA SER A 35 -4.31 17.75 19.76
C SER A 35 -3.90 18.97 18.91
N SER A 36 -4.47 20.13 19.24
CA SER A 36 -4.09 21.42 18.65
C SER A 36 -2.57 21.70 18.75
N SER A 37 -1.93 21.37 19.88
CA SER A 37 -0.48 21.56 20.04
C SER A 37 0.33 20.67 19.10
N THR A 38 -0.09 19.42 18.92
CA THR A 38 0.50 18.49 17.95
C THR A 38 0.34 19.00 16.52
N TYR A 39 -0.86 19.49 16.17
CA TYR A 39 -1.14 20.05 14.86
C TYR A 39 -0.23 21.24 14.52
N TYR A 40 -0.15 22.25 15.38
CA TYR A 40 0.69 23.43 15.12
C TYR A 40 2.19 23.12 15.08
N ARG A 41 2.63 22.00 15.67
CA ARG A 41 3.98 21.46 15.49
C ARG A 41 4.12 20.79 14.12
N ARG A 42 3.18 19.90 13.76
CA ARG A 42 3.19 19.09 12.52
C ARG A 42 3.19 19.94 11.27
N ILE A 43 2.41 21.03 11.20
CA ILE A 43 2.35 21.91 10.02
C ILE A 43 3.69 22.58 9.67
N LYS A 44 4.68 22.55 10.57
CA LYS A 44 6.03 23.08 10.35
C LYS A 44 7.01 22.00 9.87
N GLU A 45 6.65 20.72 10.00
CA GLU A 45 7.46 19.58 9.60
C GLU A 45 7.42 19.39 8.08
N SER A 46 8.55 18.98 7.49
CA SER A 46 8.63 18.75 6.04
C SER A 46 7.85 17.54 5.55
N SER A 47 7.55 16.60 6.45
CA SER A 47 6.78 15.40 6.17
C SER A 47 5.28 15.66 6.05
N TYR A 48 4.80 16.79 6.57
CA TYR A 48 3.39 17.15 6.58
C TYR A 48 2.95 17.81 5.26
N PRO A 49 1.76 17.46 4.71
CA PRO A 49 0.93 16.33 5.12
C PRO A 49 1.43 14.99 4.54
N ASP A 50 1.28 13.92 5.31
CA ASP A 50 1.53 12.55 4.84
C ASP A 50 0.27 11.87 4.27
N ALA A 51 0.43 10.67 3.69
CA ALA A 51 -0.66 9.98 3.00
C ALA A 51 -1.80 9.56 3.94
N GLU A 52 -1.53 9.28 5.21
CA GLU A 52 -2.54 8.88 6.18
C GLU A 52 -3.30 10.11 6.70
N GLU A 53 -2.58 11.22 6.92
CA GLU A 53 -3.18 12.51 7.25
C GLU A 53 -4.12 12.99 6.15
N LEU A 54 -3.71 12.89 4.88
CA LEU A 54 -4.58 13.21 3.74
C LEU A 54 -5.79 12.29 3.65
N ARG A 55 -5.66 11.01 4.01
CA ARG A 55 -6.79 10.06 4.03
C ARG A 55 -7.84 10.49 5.04
N ARG A 56 -7.42 10.77 6.27
CA ARG A 56 -8.32 11.21 7.36
C ARG A 56 -9.03 12.52 7.04
N VAL A 57 -8.30 13.47 6.46
CA VAL A 57 -8.86 14.75 6.00
C VAL A 57 -9.84 14.52 4.85
N ALA A 58 -9.49 13.69 3.86
CA ALA A 58 -10.40 13.35 2.77
C ALA A 58 -11.71 12.73 3.29
N ASP A 59 -11.60 11.78 4.21
CA ASP A 59 -12.75 11.12 4.83
C ASP A 59 -13.63 12.11 5.60
N ARG A 60 -13.03 13.06 6.35
CA ARG A 60 -13.76 14.08 7.12
C ARG A 60 -14.53 15.07 6.24
N PHE A 61 -13.90 15.55 5.17
CA PHE A 61 -14.45 16.61 4.30
C PHE A 61 -15.16 16.06 3.05
N ALA A 62 -15.34 14.74 2.95
CA ALA A 62 -15.90 14.06 1.78
C ALA A 62 -15.19 14.41 0.46
N LEU A 63 -13.86 14.55 0.52
CA LEU A 63 -13.01 14.85 -0.63
C LEU A 63 -12.43 13.57 -1.24
N SER A 64 -11.99 13.64 -2.50
CA SER A 64 -11.28 12.55 -3.15
C SER A 64 -9.88 12.38 -2.56
N TYR A 65 -9.66 11.28 -1.84
CA TYR A 65 -8.33 10.94 -1.32
C TYR A 65 -7.25 10.86 -2.40
N PRO A 66 -7.47 10.19 -3.56
CA PRO A 66 -6.51 10.21 -4.66
C PRO A 66 -6.21 11.62 -5.18
N ASP A 67 -7.20 12.52 -5.24
CA ASP A 67 -6.97 13.89 -5.71
C ASP A 67 -6.06 14.67 -4.76
N LEU A 68 -6.26 14.54 -3.44
CA LEU A 68 -5.37 15.18 -2.46
C LEU A 68 -3.94 14.63 -2.57
N GLN A 69 -3.77 13.32 -2.69
CA GLN A 69 -2.43 12.73 -2.88
C GLN A 69 -1.75 13.25 -4.14
N ILE A 70 -2.49 13.41 -5.23
CA ILE A 70 -1.98 13.97 -6.48
C ILE A 70 -1.54 15.41 -6.30
N ARG A 71 -2.39 16.25 -5.69
CA ARG A 71 -2.08 17.66 -5.48
C ARG A 71 -0.83 17.89 -4.62
N PHE A 72 -0.63 17.07 -3.60
CA PHE A 72 0.54 17.12 -2.74
C PHE A 72 1.75 16.35 -3.28
N GLY A 73 1.65 15.74 -4.47
CA GLY A 73 2.76 15.02 -5.09
C GLY A 73 3.15 13.73 -4.36
N LEU A 74 2.22 13.14 -3.59
CA LEU A 74 2.36 11.83 -2.98
C LEU A 74 1.98 10.69 -3.94
N MET A 75 1.27 11.03 -5.01
CA MET A 75 0.84 10.14 -6.08
C MET A 75 0.78 10.95 -7.37
N SER A 76 0.89 10.29 -8.52
CA SER A 76 0.72 10.90 -9.83
C SER A 76 -0.57 10.43 -10.49
N ARG A 77 -1.13 11.25 -11.39
CA ARG A 77 -2.28 10.85 -12.21
C ARG A 77 -1.97 9.60 -13.05
N GLN A 78 -0.72 9.48 -13.52
CA GLN A 78 -0.26 8.32 -14.27
C GLN A 78 -0.25 7.05 -13.43
N GLU A 79 0.18 7.10 -12.17
CA GLU A 79 0.11 5.94 -11.28
C GLU A 79 -1.33 5.47 -11.06
N VAL A 80 -2.28 6.40 -10.88
CA VAL A 80 -3.70 6.05 -10.77
C VAL A 80 -4.22 5.41 -12.05
N TRP A 81 -3.85 5.96 -13.20
CA TRP A 81 -4.28 5.41 -14.49
C TRP A 81 -3.71 4.01 -14.73
N ASN A 82 -2.42 3.83 -14.48
CA ASN A 82 -1.74 2.55 -14.55
C ASN A 82 -2.37 1.51 -13.61
N TYR A 83 -2.79 1.91 -12.41
CA TYR A 83 -3.48 1.03 -11.48
C TYR A 83 -4.83 0.56 -12.02
N ILE A 84 -5.64 1.47 -12.60
CA ILE A 84 -6.95 1.14 -13.16
C ILE A 84 -6.84 0.24 -14.39
N GLU A 85 -5.84 0.47 -15.25
CA GLU A 85 -5.58 -0.35 -16.44
C GLU A 85 -4.92 -1.70 -16.11
N SER A 86 -4.21 -1.79 -14.98
CA SER A 86 -3.59 -3.03 -14.55
C SER A 86 -4.64 -4.08 -14.17
N THR A 87 -4.37 -5.34 -14.53
CA THR A 87 -5.12 -6.45 -13.95
C THR A 87 -4.85 -6.45 -12.44
N PRO A 88 -5.89 -6.41 -11.58
CA PRO A 88 -5.69 -6.41 -10.15
C PRO A 88 -4.86 -7.63 -9.79
N PHE A 89 -3.69 -7.39 -9.17
CA PHE A 89 -2.88 -8.45 -8.60
C PHE A 89 -3.66 -9.03 -7.42
N THR A 90 -4.57 -9.97 -7.68
CA THR A 90 -5.03 -10.90 -6.66
C THR A 90 -3.79 -11.67 -6.21
N VAL A 91 -3.44 -11.54 -4.94
CA VAL A 91 -2.42 -12.34 -4.26
C VAL A 91 -2.91 -13.79 -4.19
N THR A 92 -2.88 -14.47 -5.34
CA THR A 92 -3.13 -15.91 -5.50
C THR A 92 -1.92 -16.59 -6.15
N ALA A 93 -0.79 -15.88 -6.29
CA ALA A 93 0.41 -16.37 -6.95
C ALA A 93 1.62 -16.52 -6.02
N VAL A 94 1.42 -16.73 -4.70
CA VAL A 94 2.51 -17.19 -3.82
C VAL A 94 2.51 -18.72 -3.66
N GLN A 95 1.51 -19.43 -4.20
CA GLN A 95 1.53 -20.90 -4.21
C GLN A 95 2.10 -21.51 -5.51
N ASP A 96 2.07 -20.80 -6.65
CA ASP A 96 2.53 -21.36 -7.93
C ASP A 96 4.01 -21.08 -8.26
N ALA A 97 4.63 -20.06 -7.64
CA ALA A 97 6.02 -19.70 -7.92
C ALA A 97 7.07 -20.66 -7.30
N VAL A 98 6.66 -21.61 -6.47
CA VAL A 98 7.55 -22.72 -6.02
C VAL A 98 7.55 -23.88 -7.03
N ARG A 99 6.72 -23.86 -8.08
CA ARG A 99 6.58 -25.00 -9.01
C ARG A 99 7.34 -24.87 -10.34
N VAL A 100 7.94 -23.73 -10.67
CA VAL A 100 8.51 -23.49 -12.01
C VAL A 100 10.05 -23.53 -12.08
N GLN A 101 10.73 -23.98 -11.02
CA GLN A 101 12.15 -24.34 -11.11
C GLN A 101 12.36 -25.81 -10.74
N ALA A 102 11.86 -26.70 -11.59
CA ALA A 102 12.42 -28.04 -11.71
C ALA A 102 12.44 -28.38 -13.21
N GLU A 103 13.67 -28.47 -13.74
CA GLU A 103 14.00 -29.07 -15.02
C GLU A 103 13.26 -30.42 -15.21
N PRO A 104 13.06 -30.92 -16.44
CA PRO A 104 12.46 -32.24 -16.66
C PRO A 104 13.45 -33.34 -16.23
N GLN A 105 13.64 -33.51 -14.92
CA GLN A 105 14.21 -34.72 -14.37
C GLN A 105 13.15 -35.80 -14.51
N GLN A 106 13.47 -36.74 -15.39
CA GLN A 106 12.83 -38.03 -15.60
C GLN A 106 12.09 -38.48 -14.33
N GLN A 107 10.77 -38.62 -14.44
CA GLN A 107 9.95 -39.27 -13.42
C GLN A 107 10.46 -40.70 -13.24
N THR A 108 11.42 -40.90 -12.34
CA THR A 108 11.67 -42.21 -11.77
C THR A 108 10.49 -42.49 -10.85
N ARG A 109 9.49 -43.19 -11.41
CA ARG A 109 8.41 -43.79 -10.63
C ARG A 109 9.03 -44.48 -9.44
N ARG A 110 8.69 -44.05 -8.22
CA ARG A 110 9.05 -44.75 -6.99
C ARG A 110 8.52 -46.19 -7.13
N PRO A 111 9.37 -47.22 -7.05
CA PRO A 111 8.91 -48.60 -7.15
C PRO A 111 7.94 -48.87 -5.99
N LYS A 112 6.85 -49.55 -6.31
CA LYS A 112 5.80 -49.86 -5.32
C LYS A 112 6.37 -50.85 -4.30
N LEU A 113 5.86 -50.83 -3.07
CA LEU A 113 6.35 -51.69 -1.98
C LEU A 113 6.33 -53.20 -2.35
N SER A 114 5.43 -53.60 -3.23
CA SER A 114 5.31 -54.96 -3.78
C SER A 114 6.45 -55.37 -4.73
N GLU A 115 7.29 -54.43 -5.15
CA GLU A 115 8.43 -54.63 -6.05
C GLU A 115 9.77 -54.72 -5.29
N LEU A 116 9.74 -54.58 -3.95
CA LEU A 116 10.93 -54.70 -3.11
C LEU A 116 11.15 -56.18 -2.74
N THR A 117 12.27 -56.76 -3.19
CA THR A 117 12.70 -58.10 -2.76
C THR A 117 13.58 -58.01 -1.51
N PRO A 118 13.40 -58.93 -0.53
CA PRO A 118 14.29 -59.05 0.61
C PRO A 118 15.73 -59.35 0.16
N ARG A 119 16.72 -58.68 0.75
CA ARG A 119 18.14 -58.91 0.46
C ARG A 119 18.53 -60.32 0.89
N SER A 120 19.01 -61.14 -0.04
CA SER A 120 19.42 -62.53 0.18
C SER A 120 20.72 -62.70 0.97
N ASP A 121 21.34 -61.60 1.40
CA ASP A 121 22.66 -61.59 2.06
C ASP A 121 22.56 -61.22 3.55
N ALA A 122 21.51 -61.71 4.21
CA ALA A 122 21.38 -61.61 5.66
C ALA A 122 22.13 -62.79 6.31
N PRO A 123 23.13 -62.54 7.17
CA PRO A 123 23.81 -63.62 7.88
C PRO A 123 22.84 -64.33 8.85
N PRO A 124 22.92 -65.67 8.98
CA PRO A 124 22.07 -66.43 9.89
C PRO A 124 22.41 -66.12 11.35
N LEU A 125 21.38 -66.12 12.22
CA LEU A 125 21.51 -66.05 13.67
C LEU A 125 22.03 -67.37 14.25
#